data_AF-A0A8S3KE37-F1
#
_entry.id   AF-A0A8S3KE37-F1
#
_cell.length_a   1.000
_cell.length_b   1.000
_cell.length_c   1.000
_cell.angle_alpha   90.00
_cell.angle_beta   90.00
_cell.angle_gamma   90.00
#
_symmetry.space_group_name_H-M   'P 1'
#
loop_
_entity.id
_entity.type
_entity.pdbx_description
1 polymer ?
#
loop_
_entity_poly.entity_id
_entity_poly.type
_entity_poly.pdbx_seq_one_letter_code
_entity_poly.pdbx_strand_id
1 'polypeptide(L)'
;KYRASWIFPLKFLFLPVHRLSVLLKVPVLDNQPIQTCIHGQRYNYINNQNSTFCQCESGWSGAQCSIEYKCDCAPDSLCIDRSICVCPLGRFGSRCYLTQSSCQLKTCINNGQCVPGDERYRLVQMNKSMCICSEEYFG
;
A
#
# COMPACT_ATOMS: atom_id res chain seq x y z
N LYS A 1 0.28 -13.23 -7.13
CA LYS A 1 1.28 -13.49 -8.20
C LYS A 1 1.31 -12.28 -9.12
N TYR A 2 2.48 -11.68 -9.33
CA TYR A 2 2.65 -10.50 -10.20
C TYR A 2 2.16 -10.78 -11.63
N ARG A 3 1.54 -9.79 -12.29
CA ARG A 3 1.00 -9.92 -13.66
C ARG A 3 1.60 -8.93 -14.66
N ALA A 4 1.60 -7.64 -14.32
CA ALA A 4 2.15 -6.59 -15.17
C ALA A 4 2.28 -5.29 -14.37
N SER A 5 3.04 -4.35 -14.92
CA SER A 5 3.16 -2.98 -14.42
C SER A 5 3.01 -2.00 -15.56
N TRP A 6 2.50 -0.81 -15.24
CA TRP A 6 2.20 0.24 -16.21
C TRP A 6 2.68 1.59 -15.65
N ILE A 7 3.26 2.44 -16.50
CA ILE A 7 3.77 3.74 -16.08
C ILE A 7 2.94 4.88 -16.70
N PHE A 8 2.50 5.81 -15.87
CA PHE A 8 1.84 7.04 -16.32
C PHE A 8 2.67 8.26 -15.93
N PRO A 9 3.30 8.96 -16.89
CA PRO A 9 4.00 10.19 -16.57
C PRO A 9 2.97 11.30 -16.27
N LEU A 10 2.99 11.82 -15.05
CA LEU A 10 2.24 13.02 -14.69
C LEU A 10 2.95 14.25 -15.28
N LYS A 11 2.31 14.92 -16.25
CA LYS A 11 2.89 16.11 -16.91
C LYS A 11 2.89 17.35 -16.02
N PHE A 12 2.04 17.39 -14.99
CA PHE A 12 1.89 18.54 -14.09
C PHE A 12 1.75 18.06 -12.64
N LEU A 13 2.59 18.58 -11.75
CA LEU A 13 2.65 18.21 -10.32
C LEU A 13 1.51 18.81 -9.48
N PHE A 14 0.71 19.71 -10.05
CA PHE A 14 -0.31 20.52 -9.35
C PHE A 14 -1.69 20.44 -10.02
N LEU A 15 -2.03 19.33 -10.68
CA LEU A 15 -3.40 19.19 -11.20
C LEU A 15 -4.40 19.35 -10.03
N PRO A 16 -5.51 20.10 -10.21
CA PRO A 16 -6.66 19.99 -9.33
C PRO A 16 -7.03 18.52 -9.19
N VAL A 17 -7.70 18.13 -8.10
CA VAL A 17 -8.11 16.76 -7.77
C VAL A 17 -8.94 16.13 -8.91
N HIS A 18 -8.29 15.68 -9.97
CA HIS A 18 -8.91 15.05 -11.12
C HIS A 18 -8.75 13.54 -10.96
N ARG A 19 -9.88 12.84 -10.92
CA ARG A 19 -9.89 11.39 -11.00
C ARG A 19 -9.38 10.97 -12.37
N LEU A 20 -8.21 10.34 -12.40
CA LEU A 20 -7.69 9.69 -13.60
C LEU A 20 -8.34 8.31 -13.72
N SER A 21 -9.03 8.06 -14.84
CA SER A 21 -9.49 6.73 -15.21
C SER A 21 -8.66 6.23 -16.37
N VAL A 22 -8.03 5.07 -16.21
CA VAL A 22 -7.14 4.48 -17.21
C VAL A 22 -7.56 3.04 -17.46
N LEU A 23 -7.77 2.68 -18.73
CA LEU A 23 -8.02 1.31 -19.13
C LEU A 23 -6.71 0.52 -19.19
N LEU A 24 -6.52 -0.40 -18.25
CA LEU A 24 -5.35 -1.29 -18.19
C LEU A 24 -5.61 -2.56 -19.02
N LYS A 25 -4.91 -2.70 -20.14
CA LYS A 25 -4.83 -3.98 -20.87
C LYS A 25 -3.55 -4.69 -20.43
N VAL A 26 -3.66 -5.92 -19.93
CA VAL A 26 -2.52 -6.70 -19.40
C VAL A 26 -2.11 -7.77 -20.41
N PRO A 27 -1.06 -7.55 -21.23
CA PRO A 27 -0.49 -8.58 -22.09
C PRO A 27 0.55 -9.42 -21.32
N VAL A 28 0.91 -10.58 -21.90
CA VAL A 28 2.08 -11.38 -21.50
C VAL A 28 3.28 -10.84 -22.29
N LEU A 29 4.33 -10.37 -21.62
CA LEU A 29 5.54 -9.85 -22.27
C LEU A 29 6.78 -10.61 -21.80
N ASP A 30 7.61 -10.95 -22.79
CA ASP A 30 8.86 -11.69 -22.69
C ASP A 30 10.06 -10.73 -22.60
N ASN A 31 11.16 -11.22 -22.01
CA ASN A 31 12.31 -10.46 -21.50
C ASN A 31 13.27 -9.90 -22.58
N GLN A 32 13.84 -8.69 -22.35
CA GLN A 32 15.16 -8.24 -22.86
C GLN A 32 15.78 -7.08 -22.01
N PRO A 33 17.14 -6.91 -21.94
CA PRO A 33 17.92 -6.22 -20.87
C PRO A 33 18.00 -4.66 -21.03
N ILE A 34 18.42 -3.78 -20.10
CA ILE A 34 19.66 -3.67 -19.27
C ILE A 34 19.39 -2.80 -18.01
N GLN A 35 19.00 -3.41 -16.89
CA GLN A 35 19.12 -2.81 -15.55
C GLN A 35 19.22 -3.95 -14.54
N THR A 36 20.32 -4.00 -13.79
CA THR A 36 20.58 -5.02 -12.77
C THR A 36 19.99 -4.57 -11.44
N CYS A 37 19.13 -5.39 -10.85
CA CYS A 37 18.61 -5.23 -9.48
C CYS A 37 19.46 -6.13 -8.57
N ILE A 38 20.14 -5.56 -7.57
CA ILE A 38 21.06 -6.32 -6.70
C ILE A 38 20.25 -7.17 -5.70
N HIS A 39 19.38 -6.51 -4.93
CA HIS A 39 18.49 -7.12 -3.94
C HIS A 39 17.04 -6.94 -4.33
N GLY A 40 16.65 -7.53 -5.47
CA GLY A 40 15.29 -7.35 -5.98
C GLY A 40 15.03 -8.05 -7.30
N GLN A 41 13.77 -7.98 -7.70
CA GLN A 41 13.30 -8.52 -8.96
C GLN A 41 13.07 -7.40 -9.96
N ARG A 42 13.42 -7.67 -11.21
CA ARG A 42 13.23 -6.71 -12.29
C ARG A 42 11.84 -6.88 -12.92
N TYR A 43 11.23 -5.75 -13.22
CA TYR A 43 9.96 -5.68 -13.92
C TYR A 43 9.99 -4.66 -15.05
N ASN A 44 9.25 -4.93 -16.12
CA ASN A 44 9.14 -4.05 -17.28
C ASN A 44 7.75 -3.39 -17.29
N TYR A 45 7.66 -2.18 -17.82
CA TYR A 45 6.36 -1.53 -18.03
C TYR A 45 5.75 -1.97 -19.36
N ILE A 46 4.52 -2.46 -19.34
CA ILE A 46 3.85 -3.01 -20.53
C ILE A 46 3.60 -1.97 -21.63
N ASN A 47 3.49 -0.70 -21.26
CA ASN A 47 3.23 0.42 -22.17
C ASN A 47 4.47 1.21 -22.55
N ASN A 48 5.63 0.88 -21.96
CA ASN A 48 6.90 1.51 -22.28
C ASN A 48 8.00 0.45 -22.22
N GLN A 49 8.27 -0.17 -23.37
CA GLN A 49 9.22 -1.27 -23.50
C GLN A 49 10.67 -0.89 -23.15
N ASN A 50 11.01 0.40 -23.20
CA ASN A 50 12.34 0.89 -22.86
C ASN A 50 12.48 1.23 -21.37
N SER A 51 11.40 1.12 -20.59
CA SER A 51 11.41 1.46 -19.18
C SER A 51 11.22 0.20 -18.32
N THR A 52 12.12 0.06 -17.36
CA THR A 52 12.14 -1.05 -16.42
C THR A 52 12.30 -0.48 -15.02
N PHE A 53 11.92 -1.25 -14.01
CA PHE A 53 12.11 -0.89 -12.63
C PHE A 53 12.46 -2.12 -11.80
N CYS A 54 13.12 -1.88 -10.67
CA CYS A 54 13.39 -2.91 -9.69
C CYS A 54 12.32 -2.87 -8.59
N GLN A 55 11.70 -4.01 -8.33
CA GLN A 55 10.97 -4.26 -7.09
C GLN A 55 11.98 -4.80 -6.08
N CYS A 56 12.37 -3.97 -5.12
CA CYS A 56 13.34 -4.35 -4.12
C CYS A 56 12.76 -5.31 -3.09
N GLU A 57 13.63 -6.17 -2.55
CA GLU A 57 13.37 -6.95 -1.37
C GLU A 57 13.25 -6.05 -0.13
N SER A 58 12.61 -6.55 0.92
CA SER A 58 12.48 -5.81 2.18
C SER A 58 13.87 -5.45 2.74
N GLY A 59 14.04 -4.18 3.13
CA GLY A 59 15.31 -3.65 3.61
C GLY A 59 16.22 -3.06 2.54
N TRP A 60 15.82 -3.07 1.27
CA TRP A 60 16.58 -2.49 0.16
C TRP A 60 15.80 -1.47 -0.64
N SER A 61 16.44 -0.36 -1.00
CA SER A 61 15.84 0.71 -1.78
C SER A 61 16.80 1.26 -2.84
N GLY A 62 16.31 2.27 -3.59
CA GLY A 62 17.02 2.86 -4.73
C GLY A 62 16.70 2.16 -6.06
N ALA A 63 17.07 2.80 -7.17
CA ALA A 63 16.74 2.36 -8.52
C ALA A 63 17.31 0.97 -8.90
N GLN A 64 18.35 0.52 -8.19
CA GLN A 64 18.99 -0.79 -8.39
C GLN A 64 18.90 -1.69 -7.15
N CYS A 65 18.14 -1.30 -6.13
CA CYS A 65 18.06 -2.01 -4.85
C CYS A 65 19.45 -2.20 -4.19
N SER A 66 20.26 -1.14 -4.20
CA SER A 66 21.64 -1.14 -3.69
C SER A 66 21.78 -0.41 -2.35
N ILE A 67 20.73 0.27 -1.90
CA ILE A 67 20.75 1.06 -0.66
C ILE A 67 20.07 0.25 0.43
N GLU A 68 20.84 -0.19 1.41
CA GLU A 68 20.27 -0.83 2.60
C GLU A 68 19.54 0.21 3.46
N TYR A 69 18.39 -0.18 4.00
CA TYR A 69 17.70 0.61 4.99
C TYR A 69 17.13 -0.26 6.10
N LYS A 70 17.08 0.32 7.30
CA LYS A 70 16.40 -0.28 8.44
C LYS A 70 14.97 0.24 8.50
N CYS A 71 14.02 -0.68 8.49
CA CYS A 71 12.62 -0.37 8.75
C CYS A 71 12.47 0.10 10.20
N ASP A 72 11.82 1.25 10.34
CA ASP A 72 11.47 1.85 11.63
C ASP A 72 9.94 1.92 11.76
N CYS A 73 9.25 0.92 11.22
CA CYS A 73 7.81 0.74 11.32
C CYS A 73 7.50 -0.19 12.48
N ALA A 74 6.31 -0.03 13.07
CA ALA A 74 5.82 -0.94 14.09
C ALA A 74 5.71 -2.40 13.55
N PRO A 75 5.78 -3.41 14.43
CA PRO A 75 5.57 -4.81 14.06
C PRO A 75 4.28 -5.00 13.27
N ASP A 76 4.29 -5.95 12.32
CA ASP A 76 3.18 -6.30 11.42
C ASP A 76 2.79 -5.20 10.41
N SER A 77 3.57 -4.13 10.29
CA SER A 77 3.39 -3.09 9.27
C SER A 77 4.16 -3.43 7.99
N LEU A 78 3.58 -3.06 6.84
CA LEU A 78 4.28 -3.19 5.57
C LEU A 78 5.21 -1.97 5.39
N CYS A 79 6.50 -2.24 5.37
CA CYS A 79 7.54 -1.25 5.19
C CYS A 79 7.92 -1.17 3.70
N ILE A 80 7.68 -0.02 3.07
CA ILE A 80 7.99 0.18 1.65
C ILE A 80 9.37 0.80 1.49
N ASP A 81 9.73 1.70 2.40
CA ASP A 81 11.03 2.37 2.45
C ASP A 81 11.34 2.76 3.91
N ARG A 82 12.56 3.25 4.18
CA ARG A 82 13.04 3.64 5.51
C ARG A 82 12.05 4.48 6.31
N SER A 83 11.30 5.35 5.64
CA SER A 83 10.36 6.30 6.25
C SER A 83 8.88 6.05 5.90
N ILE A 84 8.59 5.06 5.05
CA ILE A 84 7.24 4.84 4.52
C ILE A 84 6.68 3.53 5.06
N CYS A 85 5.73 3.66 5.99
CA CYS A 85 5.03 2.56 6.62
C CYS A 85 3.57 2.52 6.17
N VAL A 86 3.11 1.37 5.70
CA VAL A 86 1.70 1.05 5.49
C VAL A 86 1.20 0.34 6.74
N CYS A 87 0.33 1.03 7.47
CA CYS A 87 -0.15 0.55 8.76
C CYS A 87 -1.20 -0.55 8.60
N PRO A 88 -1.17 -1.58 9.47
CA PRO A 88 -2.26 -2.53 9.55
C PRO A 88 -3.53 -1.87 10.09
N LEU A 89 -4.66 -2.55 9.92
CA LEU A 89 -5.95 -2.10 10.45
C LEU A 89 -5.84 -1.78 11.96
N GLY A 90 -6.40 -0.64 12.36
CA GLY A 90 -6.37 -0.18 13.75
C GLY A 90 -5.07 0.44 14.22
N ARG A 91 -4.08 0.63 13.35
CA ARG A 91 -2.87 1.41 13.64
C ARG A 91 -2.72 2.60 12.72
N PHE A 92 -2.04 3.64 13.20
CA PHE A 92 -1.82 4.88 12.47
C PHE A 92 -0.56 5.61 12.94
N GLY A 93 -0.31 6.78 12.34
CA GLY A 93 0.92 7.56 12.51
C GLY A 93 1.97 7.18 11.47
N SER A 94 3.01 8.00 11.34
CA SER A 94 4.07 7.82 10.33
C SER A 94 4.79 6.47 10.44
N ARG A 95 4.86 5.92 11.65
CA ARG A 95 5.51 4.63 11.97
C ARG A 95 4.55 3.53 12.41
N CYS A 96 3.25 3.77 12.38
CA CYS A 96 2.23 2.79 12.78
C CYS A 96 2.32 2.31 14.24
N TYR A 97 2.99 3.06 15.14
CA TYR A 97 3.01 2.74 16.58
C TYR A 97 1.74 3.18 17.32
N LEU A 98 0.97 4.10 16.75
CA LEU A 98 -0.26 4.58 17.36
C LEU A 98 -1.40 3.62 17.05
N THR A 99 -2.27 3.35 18.01
CA THR A 99 -3.41 2.44 17.88
C THR A 99 -4.71 3.20 18.01
N GLN A 100 -5.69 2.87 17.17
CA GLN A 100 -7.05 3.38 17.31
C GLN A 100 -7.74 2.69 18.48
N SER A 101 -8.41 3.48 19.31
CA SER A 101 -9.01 3.01 20.56
C SER A 101 -10.43 2.47 20.39
N SER A 102 -11.07 2.80 19.27
CA SER A 102 -12.50 2.59 19.07
C SER A 102 -12.96 1.13 19.04
N CYS A 103 -12.08 0.19 18.72
CA CYS A 103 -12.37 -1.25 18.75
C CYS A 103 -11.92 -1.96 20.04
N GLN A 104 -11.37 -1.25 21.04
CA GLN A 104 -10.92 -1.86 22.30
C GLN A 104 -12.07 -2.48 23.10
N LEU A 105 -13.29 -1.94 22.98
CA LEU A 105 -14.46 -2.42 23.70
C LEU A 105 -15.16 -3.62 23.04
N LYS A 106 -14.64 -4.15 21.92
CA LYS A 106 -15.24 -5.28 21.15
C LYS A 106 -16.74 -5.10 20.91
N THR A 107 -17.11 -4.01 20.26
CA THR A 107 -18.51 -3.61 20.04
C THR A 107 -19.28 -4.53 19.07
N CYS A 108 -18.58 -5.36 18.29
CA CYS A 108 -19.19 -6.23 17.29
C CYS A 108 -19.62 -7.57 17.89
N ILE A 109 -20.91 -7.89 17.76
CA ILE A 109 -21.49 -9.17 18.18
C ILE A 109 -21.26 -10.27 17.13
N ASN A 110 -21.57 -11.52 17.48
CA ASN A 110 -21.57 -12.67 16.55
C ASN A 110 -20.25 -12.87 15.78
N ASN A 111 -19.11 -12.70 16.46
CA ASN A 111 -17.78 -12.77 15.84
C ASN A 111 -17.57 -11.79 14.66
N GLY A 112 -18.31 -10.67 14.62
CA GLY A 112 -18.04 -9.60 13.66
C GLY A 112 -16.65 -8.99 13.87
N GLN A 113 -15.97 -8.69 12.77
CA GLN A 113 -14.67 -8.03 12.82
C GLN A 113 -14.88 -6.52 13.00
N CYS A 114 -14.33 -5.97 14.08
CA CYS A 114 -14.34 -4.53 14.32
C CYS A 114 -13.32 -3.82 13.45
N VAL A 115 -13.77 -2.82 12.70
CA VAL A 115 -12.96 -1.91 11.90
C VAL A 115 -12.98 -0.54 12.57
N PRO A 116 -11.87 -0.10 13.16
CA PRO A 116 -11.81 1.19 13.84
C PRO A 116 -11.92 2.35 12.84
N GLY A 117 -12.66 3.39 13.22
CA GLY A 117 -12.77 4.63 12.45
C GLY A 117 -11.48 5.46 12.53
N ASP A 118 -11.22 6.26 11.50
CA ASP A 118 -10.03 7.12 11.47
C ASP A 118 -10.20 8.34 12.39
N GLU A 119 -9.64 8.23 13.59
CA GLU A 119 -9.65 9.26 14.63
C GLU A 119 -9.05 10.62 14.17
N ARG A 120 -8.32 10.67 13.04
CA ARG A 120 -7.78 11.93 12.47
C ARG A 120 -8.86 12.79 11.83
N TYR A 121 -9.94 12.19 11.34
CA TYR A 121 -11.06 12.91 10.71
C TYR A 121 -12.17 13.19 11.74
N ARG A 122 -11.80 13.90 12.82
CA ARG A 122 -12.69 14.21 13.97
C ARG A 122 -14.02 14.89 13.61
N LEU A 123 -14.13 15.49 12.42
CA LEU A 123 -15.31 16.25 12.00
C LEU A 123 -16.37 15.39 11.30
N VAL A 124 -16.10 14.12 10.99
CA VAL A 124 -17.08 13.22 10.37
C VAL A 124 -17.41 12.08 11.33
N GLN A 125 -18.61 12.19 11.89
CA GLN A 125 -19.50 11.11 12.34
C GLN A 125 -19.34 10.48 13.72
N MET A 126 -20.52 10.31 14.30
CA MET A 126 -20.90 9.69 15.56
C MET A 126 -20.54 8.18 15.69
N ASN A 127 -19.83 7.60 14.73
CA ASN A 127 -19.53 6.16 14.71
C ASN A 127 -18.02 5.94 14.76
N LYS A 128 -17.49 5.76 15.97
CA LYS A 128 -16.05 5.57 16.23
C LYS A 128 -15.50 4.28 15.59
N SER A 129 -16.35 3.32 15.21
CA SER A 129 -15.99 2.02 14.66
C SER A 129 -17.10 1.46 13.76
N MET A 130 -16.75 0.63 12.79
CA MET A 130 -17.63 -0.15 11.91
C MET A 130 -17.47 -1.65 12.20
N CYS A 131 -18.51 -2.45 11.97
CA CYS A 131 -18.43 -3.91 12.07
C CYS A 131 -18.54 -4.55 10.68
N ILE A 132 -17.63 -5.46 10.37
CA ILE A 132 -17.76 -6.39 9.24
C ILE A 132 -18.37 -7.67 9.81
N CYS A 133 -19.58 -8.00 9.38
CA CYS A 133 -20.26 -9.22 9.82
C CYS A 133 -19.61 -10.47 9.21
N SER A 134 -19.66 -11.59 9.93
CA SER A 134 -19.30 -12.91 9.38
C SER A 134 -20.34 -13.38 8.35
N GLU A 135 -20.00 -14.39 7.53
CA GLU A 135 -20.80 -14.81 6.36
C GLU A 135 -22.30 -15.11 6.64
N GLU A 136 -22.67 -15.38 7.90
CA GLU A 136 -24.04 -15.71 8.34
C GLU A 136 -24.79 -14.55 9.02
N TYR A 137 -24.23 -13.35 9.11
CA TYR A 137 -24.81 -12.23 9.86
C TYR A 137 -24.89 -10.94 9.03
N PHE A 138 -25.90 -10.12 9.30
CA PHE A 138 -26.14 -8.83 8.65
C PHE A 138 -26.70 -7.80 9.67
N GLY A 139 -26.49 -6.51 9.42
CA GLY A 139 -26.92 -5.42 10.30
C GLY A 139 -26.54 -4.05 9.79
#